data_AF-A0A0B3ACD8-F1
#
_entry.id   AF-A0A0B3ACD8-F1
#
_cell.length_a   1.000
_cell.length_b   1.000
_cell.length_c   1.000
_cell.angle_alpha   90.00
_cell.angle_beta   90.00
_cell.angle_gamma   90.00
#
_symmetry.space_group_name_H-M   'P 1'
#
loop_
_entity.id
_entity.type
_entity.pdbx_description
1 polymer ?
#
loop_
_entity_poly.entity_id
_entity_poly.type
_entity_poly.pdbx_seq_one_letter_code
_entity_poly.pdbx_strand_id
1 'polypeptide(L)'
;MDKRVLNSVFVVAIGLLAIVVILVLYNPTGNQQVEGRKTYIGNSQEECSRIRFICAEEKEYFTDEKGCGCKNPGIDDFEKCAAAGNQIMESYPRQCRAGGKTFVEEAKVCTADAKQCPDGSYVSRDANNNCEFFTCPEKEKVFCEPGQKNAEACIALYKPVCGWFNPGQIQCVKYPCAQKYSNSCFACADGKVSYYTEGECPA
;
A
#
# COMPACT_ATOMS: atom_id res chain seq x y z
N MET A 1 -76.03 -18.44 -9.50
CA MET A 1 -74.60 -18.75 -9.31
C MET A 1 -74.44 -20.24 -9.11
N ASP A 2 -73.59 -20.87 -9.92
CA ASP A 2 -73.36 -22.32 -9.91
C ASP A 2 -72.64 -22.74 -8.62
N LYS A 3 -73.18 -23.72 -7.90
CA LYS A 3 -72.61 -24.24 -6.64
C LYS A 3 -71.19 -24.77 -6.84
N ARG A 4 -70.84 -25.20 -8.07
CA ARG A 4 -69.49 -25.62 -8.43
C ARG A 4 -68.50 -24.46 -8.43
N VAL A 5 -68.92 -23.28 -8.91
CA VAL A 5 -68.10 -22.06 -8.91
C VAL A 5 -67.89 -21.55 -7.49
N LEU A 6 -68.92 -21.62 -6.64
CA LEU A 6 -68.82 -21.19 -5.23
C LEU A 6 -67.86 -22.08 -4.42
N ASN A 7 -67.90 -23.41 -4.61
CA ASN A 7 -66.97 -24.32 -3.95
C ASN A 7 -65.52 -24.12 -4.43
N SER A 8 -65.30 -23.94 -5.74
CA SER A 8 -63.95 -23.69 -6.27
C SER A 8 -63.34 -22.39 -5.73
N VAL A 9 -64.15 -21.33 -5.59
CA VAL A 9 -63.70 -20.05 -5.02
C VAL A 9 -63.34 -20.22 -3.53
N PHE A 10 -64.12 -20.97 -2.76
CA PHE A 10 -63.84 -21.23 -1.35
C PHE A 10 -62.56 -22.04 -1.13
N VAL A 11 -62.32 -23.07 -1.93
CA VAL A 11 -61.11 -23.91 -1.81
C VAL A 11 -59.85 -23.10 -2.15
N VAL A 12 -59.90 -22.24 -3.17
CA VAL A 12 -58.78 -21.36 -3.53
C VAL A 12 -58.54 -20.32 -2.43
N ALA A 13 -59.60 -19.74 -1.85
CA ALA A 13 -59.47 -18.77 -0.76
C ALA A 13 -58.85 -19.38 0.51
N ILE A 14 -59.28 -20.59 0.91
CA ILE A 14 -58.72 -21.30 2.06
C ILE A 14 -57.25 -21.69 1.79
N GLY A 15 -56.93 -22.13 0.57
CA GLY A 15 -55.56 -22.45 0.17
C GLY A 15 -54.62 -21.22 0.24
N LEU A 16 -55.07 -20.07 -0.24
CA LEU A 16 -54.29 -18.82 -0.17
C LEU A 16 -54.11 -18.34 1.29
N LEU A 17 -55.16 -18.43 2.11
CA LEU A 17 -55.06 -18.11 3.55
C LEU A 17 -54.07 -19.02 4.27
N ALA A 18 -54.09 -20.33 4.00
CA ALA A 18 -53.14 -21.28 4.59
C ALA A 18 -51.70 -20.97 4.17
N ILE A 19 -51.46 -20.62 2.89
CA ILE A 19 -50.12 -20.23 2.41
C ILE A 19 -49.63 -18.95 3.09
N VAL A 20 -50.49 -17.94 3.26
CA VAL A 20 -50.13 -16.71 3.97
C VAL A 20 -49.79 -16.99 5.44
N VAL A 21 -50.58 -17.81 6.13
CA VAL A 21 -50.31 -18.20 7.52
C VAL A 21 -48.99 -18.97 7.63
N ILE A 22 -48.71 -19.89 6.70
CA ILE A 22 -47.44 -20.63 6.67
C ILE A 22 -46.27 -19.67 6.40
N LEU A 23 -46.40 -18.72 5.46
CA LEU A 23 -45.35 -17.73 5.18
C LEU A 23 -45.07 -16.80 6.38
N VAL A 24 -46.08 -16.50 7.20
CA VAL A 24 -45.92 -15.71 8.43
C VAL A 24 -45.27 -16.54 9.54
N LEU A 25 -45.65 -17.81 9.68
CA LEU A 25 -45.11 -18.69 10.73
C LEU A 25 -43.69 -19.22 10.40
N TYR A 26 -43.30 -19.29 9.12
CA TYR A 26 -41.99 -19.77 8.66
C TYR A 26 -41.01 -18.66 8.22
N ASN A 27 -41.35 -17.38 8.36
CA ASN A 27 -40.37 -16.30 8.25
C ASN A 27 -39.89 -15.88 9.65
N PRO A 28 -38.83 -16.50 10.20
CA PRO A 28 -38.21 -16.02 11.42
C PRO A 28 -37.30 -14.84 11.05
N THR A 29 -37.86 -13.72 10.62
CA THR A 29 -37.14 -12.45 10.74
C THR A 29 -37.26 -11.98 12.18
N GLY A 30 -36.62 -12.75 13.08
CA GLY A 30 -36.27 -12.28 14.40
C GLY A 30 -35.60 -10.92 14.21
N ASN A 31 -36.15 -9.92 14.88
CA ASN A 31 -35.84 -8.50 14.78
C ASN A 31 -34.41 -8.22 15.24
N GLN A 32 -33.41 -8.66 14.47
CA GLN A 32 -32.02 -8.35 14.72
C GLN A 32 -31.84 -6.90 14.32
N GLN A 33 -31.99 -6.00 15.29
CA GLN A 33 -31.81 -4.57 15.07
C GLN A 33 -30.34 -4.32 14.75
N VAL A 34 -30.02 -4.11 13.48
CA VAL A 34 -28.67 -3.74 13.03
C VAL A 34 -28.65 -2.23 12.83
N GLU A 35 -27.87 -1.52 13.64
CA GLU A 35 -27.75 -0.06 13.61
C GLU A 35 -26.30 0.35 13.31
N GLY A 36 -26.02 0.68 12.06
CA GLY A 36 -24.67 1.01 11.61
C GLY A 36 -23.71 -0.16 11.84
N ARG A 37 -22.72 0.04 12.73
CA ARG A 37 -21.74 -1.00 13.11
C ARG A 37 -22.20 -1.90 14.26
N LYS A 38 -23.38 -1.67 14.83
CA LYS A 38 -23.88 -2.35 16.03
C LYS A 38 -24.88 -3.45 15.67
N THR A 39 -24.74 -4.60 16.32
CA THR A 39 -25.73 -5.68 16.33
C THR A 39 -26.17 -5.88 17.76
N TYR A 40 -27.43 -5.56 18.08
CA TYR A 40 -27.98 -5.73 19.42
C TYR A 40 -28.30 -7.20 19.69
N ILE A 41 -27.96 -7.65 20.89
CA ILE A 41 -28.27 -8.98 21.43
C ILE A 41 -29.28 -8.87 22.58
N GLY A 42 -29.21 -7.80 23.38
CA GLY A 42 -30.20 -7.46 24.40
C GLY A 42 -30.68 -6.02 24.21
N ASN A 43 -31.93 -5.77 24.62
CA ASN A 43 -32.65 -4.50 24.39
C ASN A 43 -32.76 -3.64 25.67
N SER A 44 -32.10 -4.04 26.77
CA SER A 44 -32.05 -3.30 28.02
C SER A 44 -30.81 -3.66 28.83
N GLN A 45 -30.37 -2.76 29.72
CA GLN A 45 -29.18 -2.98 30.52
C GLN A 45 -29.34 -4.11 31.55
N GLU A 46 -30.55 -4.30 32.09
CA GLU A 46 -30.88 -5.42 32.99
C GLU A 46 -30.85 -6.76 32.28
N GLU A 47 -31.29 -6.82 31.03
CA GLU A 47 -31.21 -8.03 30.18
C GLU A 47 -29.75 -8.35 29.87
N CYS A 48 -28.98 -7.33 29.49
CA CYS A 48 -27.55 -7.43 29.23
C CYS A 48 -26.72 -7.89 30.42
N SER A 49 -27.19 -7.63 31.64
CA SER A 49 -26.53 -8.10 32.87
C SER A 49 -26.74 -9.59 33.14
N ARG A 50 -27.72 -10.22 32.49
CA ARG A 50 -28.09 -11.64 32.67
C ARG A 50 -27.67 -12.53 31.50
N ILE A 51 -27.53 -11.98 30.30
CA ILE A 51 -27.05 -12.73 29.13
C ILE A 51 -25.54 -12.89 29.19
N ARG A 52 -25.04 -14.12 29.03
CA ARG A 52 -23.63 -14.40 28.76
C ARG A 52 -23.46 -14.70 27.28
N PHE A 53 -22.86 -13.79 26.54
CA PHE A 53 -22.48 -13.99 25.14
C PHE A 53 -21.05 -13.52 24.91
N ILE A 54 -20.43 -14.03 23.85
CA ILE A 54 -19.10 -13.63 23.39
C ILE A 54 -19.27 -13.18 21.94
N CYS A 55 -18.63 -12.08 21.57
CA CYS A 55 -18.63 -11.61 20.19
C CYS A 55 -17.74 -12.51 19.32
N ALA A 56 -18.10 -12.64 18.04
CA ALA A 56 -17.24 -13.32 17.06
C ALA A 56 -15.87 -12.61 16.95
N GLU A 57 -14.89 -13.29 16.36
CA GLU A 57 -13.53 -12.75 16.18
C GLU A 57 -13.58 -11.34 15.56
N GLU A 58 -12.73 -10.44 16.10
CA GLU A 58 -12.60 -9.04 15.68
C GLU A 58 -13.82 -8.13 15.95
N LYS A 59 -14.83 -8.57 16.71
CA LYS A 59 -15.93 -7.70 17.15
C LYS A 59 -15.80 -7.29 18.61
N GLU A 60 -16.19 -6.05 18.91
CA GLU A 60 -16.15 -5.47 20.24
C GLU A 60 -17.51 -5.57 20.94
N TYR A 61 -17.50 -5.88 22.24
CA TYR A 61 -18.69 -5.72 23.08
C TYR A 61 -19.05 -4.23 23.21
N PHE A 62 -20.33 -3.92 23.19
CA PHE A 62 -20.82 -2.58 23.52
C PHE A 62 -22.09 -2.64 24.37
N THR A 63 -22.33 -1.56 25.10
CA THR A 63 -23.60 -1.25 25.75
C THR A 63 -23.91 0.23 25.58
N ASP A 64 -25.17 0.56 25.37
CA ASP A 64 -25.68 1.93 25.29
C ASP A 64 -27.12 1.98 25.83
N GLU A 65 -27.79 3.13 25.67
CA GLU A 65 -29.16 3.35 26.15
C GLU A 65 -30.19 2.39 25.55
N LYS A 66 -29.92 1.79 24.39
CA LYS A 66 -30.82 0.84 23.70
C LYS A 66 -30.53 -0.61 24.09
N GLY A 67 -29.43 -0.90 24.77
CA GLY A 67 -29.11 -2.24 25.27
C GLY A 67 -27.63 -2.60 25.11
N CYS A 68 -27.35 -3.79 24.59
CA CYS A 68 -25.98 -4.27 24.39
C CYS A 68 -25.89 -5.23 23.21
N GLY A 69 -24.66 -5.44 22.75
CA GLY A 69 -24.38 -6.45 21.75
C GLY A 69 -22.95 -6.39 21.26
N CYS A 70 -22.75 -6.72 19.99
CA CYS A 70 -21.46 -6.71 19.34
C CYS A 70 -21.41 -5.63 18.27
N LYS A 71 -20.30 -4.90 18.19
CA LYS A 71 -20.06 -3.91 17.14
C LYS A 71 -18.75 -4.18 16.40
N ASN A 72 -18.67 -3.75 15.15
CA ASN A 72 -17.39 -3.73 14.45
C ASN A 72 -16.48 -2.62 15.02
N PRO A 73 -15.18 -2.88 15.21
CA PRO A 73 -14.23 -1.94 15.78
C PRO A 73 -14.21 -0.58 15.07
N GLY A 74 -13.91 0.47 15.85
CA GLY A 74 -13.56 1.82 15.41
C GLY A 74 -12.47 1.83 14.32
N ILE A 75 -12.62 2.66 13.28
CA ILE A 75 -11.44 3.19 12.59
C ILE A 75 -11.13 4.52 13.27
N ASP A 76 -10.12 4.52 14.11
CA ASP A 76 -9.67 5.66 14.92
C ASP A 76 -8.19 6.00 14.70
N ASP A 77 -7.43 5.15 14.03
CA ASP A 77 -6.03 5.37 13.65
C ASP A 77 -5.75 4.90 12.20
N PHE A 78 -4.53 5.20 11.73
CA PHE A 78 -4.09 4.83 10.39
C PHE A 78 -4.01 3.31 10.19
N GLU A 79 -3.50 2.58 11.18
CA GLU A 79 -3.29 1.12 11.09
C GLU A 79 -4.61 0.37 10.94
N LYS A 80 -5.63 0.73 11.74
CA LYS A 80 -6.98 0.18 11.62
C LYS A 80 -7.65 0.60 10.32
N CYS A 81 -7.38 1.81 9.83
CA CYS A 81 -7.90 2.25 8.54
C CYS A 81 -7.34 1.40 7.38
N ALA A 82 -6.02 1.16 7.39
CA ALA A 82 -5.33 0.34 6.41
C ALA A 82 -5.72 -1.15 6.50
N ALA A 83 -5.79 -1.71 7.72
CA ALA A 83 -6.21 -3.08 7.96
C ALA A 83 -7.67 -3.35 7.53
N ALA A 84 -8.52 -2.32 7.61
CA ALA A 84 -9.88 -2.38 7.09
C ALA A 84 -9.98 -2.30 5.55
N GLY A 85 -8.84 -2.29 4.83
CA GLY A 85 -8.78 -2.33 3.37
C GLY A 85 -9.15 -1.00 2.69
N ASN A 86 -9.15 0.11 3.44
CA ASN A 86 -9.40 1.42 2.85
C ASN A 86 -8.19 1.87 2.00
N GLN A 87 -8.45 2.76 1.04
CA GLN A 87 -7.39 3.25 0.16
C GLN A 87 -6.36 4.08 0.94
N ILE A 88 -5.09 3.70 0.82
CA ILE A 88 -3.94 4.50 1.24
C ILE A 88 -3.59 5.46 0.10
N MET A 89 -3.51 6.75 0.40
CA MET A 89 -3.14 7.80 -0.57
C MET A 89 -1.63 7.77 -0.82
N GLU A 90 -1.21 8.08 -2.05
CA GLU A 90 0.21 8.22 -2.44
C GLU A 90 0.81 9.52 -1.91
N SER A 91 0.83 9.67 -0.58
CA SER A 91 1.41 10.83 0.12
C SER A 91 2.38 10.35 1.20
N TYR A 92 3.34 11.21 1.55
CA TYR A 92 4.22 11.01 2.70
C TYR A 92 4.02 12.16 3.71
N PRO A 93 3.69 11.88 4.99
CA PRO A 93 3.41 10.57 5.58
C PRO A 93 2.18 9.89 4.96
N ARG A 94 2.06 8.56 5.09
CA ARG A 94 0.95 7.81 4.50
C ARG A 94 -0.38 8.28 5.09
N GLN A 95 -1.42 8.33 4.26
CA GLN A 95 -2.76 8.76 4.68
C GLN A 95 -3.79 7.72 4.26
N CYS A 96 -4.77 7.45 5.12
CA CYS A 96 -5.86 6.54 4.86
C CYS A 96 -7.20 7.23 5.11
N ARG A 97 -8.16 7.09 4.19
CA ARG A 97 -9.47 7.75 4.30
C ARG A 97 -10.58 6.73 4.54
N ALA A 98 -11.30 6.88 5.65
CA ALA A 98 -12.46 6.05 5.98
C ALA A 98 -13.55 6.86 6.68
N GLY A 99 -14.81 6.62 6.31
CA GLY A 99 -15.96 7.28 6.96
C GLY A 99 -15.91 8.81 6.93
N GLY A 100 -15.36 9.40 5.86
CA GLY A 100 -15.21 10.85 5.71
C GLY A 100 -14.07 11.47 6.52
N LYS A 101 -13.32 10.68 7.30
CA LYS A 101 -12.14 11.11 8.05
C LYS A 101 -10.86 10.65 7.36
N THR A 102 -9.79 11.40 7.53
CA THR A 102 -8.43 11.04 7.11
C THR A 102 -7.60 10.73 8.33
N PHE A 103 -6.96 9.57 8.33
CA PHE A 103 -6.02 9.11 9.34
C PHE A 103 -4.63 9.19 8.74
N VAL A 104 -3.71 9.85 9.42
CA VAL A 104 -2.33 10.07 8.96
C VAL A 104 -1.41 9.21 9.81
N GLU A 105 -0.48 8.50 9.17
CA GLU A 105 0.58 7.77 9.86
C GLU A 105 1.46 8.74 10.67
N GLU A 106 1.83 8.36 11.88
CA GLU A 106 2.79 9.13 12.67
C GLU A 106 4.16 9.10 11.99
N ALA A 107 4.61 10.27 11.53
CA ALA A 107 5.89 10.40 10.83
C ALA A 107 7.06 10.26 11.82
N LYS A 108 7.90 9.24 11.61
CA LYS A 108 9.20 9.16 12.29
C LYS A 108 10.12 10.26 11.77
N VAL A 109 10.39 11.26 12.59
CA VAL A 109 11.30 12.36 12.22
C VAL A 109 12.75 11.93 12.46
N CYS A 110 13.56 11.97 11.42
CA CYS A 110 15.00 11.73 11.48
C CYS A 110 15.79 13.05 11.54
N THR A 111 17.07 12.95 11.91
CA THR A 111 17.99 14.07 11.76
C THR A 111 18.23 14.40 10.29
N ALA A 112 18.49 15.68 9.98
CA ALA A 112 18.66 16.18 8.62
C ALA A 112 20.10 16.05 8.08
N ASP A 113 20.90 15.13 8.62
CA ASP A 113 22.25 14.85 8.13
C ASP A 113 22.22 14.01 6.85
N ALA A 114 23.24 14.22 6.02
CA ALA A 114 23.41 13.52 4.75
C ALA A 114 24.73 12.76 4.74
N LYS A 115 24.71 11.56 4.15
CA LYS A 115 25.91 10.75 3.91
C LYS A 115 26.31 10.91 2.46
N GLN A 116 27.57 11.28 2.24
CA GLN A 116 28.14 11.29 0.89
C GLN A 116 28.40 9.86 0.42
N CYS A 117 27.97 9.55 -0.80
CA CYS A 117 28.20 8.28 -1.46
C CYS A 117 29.54 8.29 -2.21
N PRO A 118 30.12 7.10 -2.51
CA PRO A 118 31.36 7.01 -3.26
C PRO A 118 31.32 7.76 -4.59
N ASP A 119 30.15 7.81 -5.21
CA ASP A 119 29.91 8.48 -6.49
C ASP A 119 29.78 10.01 -6.39
N GLY A 120 29.91 10.56 -5.18
CA GLY A 120 29.80 11.98 -4.86
C GLY A 120 28.39 12.47 -4.57
N SER A 121 27.36 11.64 -4.78
CA SER A 121 25.97 11.96 -4.43
C SER A 121 25.76 11.96 -2.90
N TYR A 122 24.58 12.38 -2.45
CA TYR A 122 24.23 12.39 -1.04
C TYR A 122 22.93 11.62 -0.80
N VAL A 123 22.91 10.84 0.27
CA VAL A 123 21.73 10.10 0.72
C VAL A 123 21.29 10.59 2.11
N SER A 124 19.98 10.69 2.30
CA SER A 124 19.36 11.08 3.58
C SER A 124 19.03 9.85 4.44
N ARG A 125 18.50 10.07 5.64
CA ARG A 125 17.96 9.01 6.49
C ARG A 125 16.58 8.56 6.02
N ASP A 126 16.31 7.27 6.15
CA ASP A 126 15.04 6.63 5.84
C ASP A 126 14.22 6.45 7.13
N ALA A 127 13.15 7.24 7.24
CA ALA A 127 12.21 7.17 8.36
C ALA A 127 11.52 5.80 8.48
N ASN A 128 11.36 5.07 7.38
CA ASN A 128 10.75 3.74 7.37
C ASN A 128 11.75 2.64 7.77
N ASN A 129 13.05 2.94 7.74
CA ASN A 129 14.12 2.01 8.11
C ASN A 129 14.93 2.53 9.30
N ASN A 130 14.24 2.85 10.40
CA ASN A 130 14.87 3.27 11.66
C ASN A 130 15.84 4.45 11.56
N CYS A 131 15.62 5.37 10.62
CA CYS A 131 16.52 6.49 10.34
C CYS A 131 17.93 6.06 9.90
N GLU A 132 18.10 4.85 9.38
CA GLU A 132 19.31 4.45 8.67
C GLU A 132 19.45 5.23 7.36
N PHE A 133 20.67 5.41 6.86
CA PHE A 133 20.87 6.05 5.56
C PHE A 133 20.30 5.19 4.43
N PHE A 134 19.68 5.81 3.42
CA PHE A 134 19.41 5.12 2.16
C PHE A 134 20.69 4.52 1.59
N THR A 135 20.56 3.40 0.89
CA THR A 135 21.68 2.81 0.17
C THR A 135 22.15 3.77 -0.92
N CYS A 136 23.45 3.81 -1.17
CA CYS A 136 23.98 4.60 -2.28
C CYS A 136 23.48 4.05 -3.62
N PRO A 137 23.15 4.91 -4.58
CA PRO A 137 22.74 4.46 -5.89
C PRO A 137 23.88 3.67 -6.55
N GLU A 138 23.58 2.47 -7.01
CA GLU A 138 24.51 1.73 -7.86
C GLU A 138 24.49 2.35 -9.25
N LYS A 139 25.63 2.92 -9.69
CA LYS A 139 25.73 3.44 -11.04
C LYS A 139 25.75 2.30 -12.04
N GLU A 140 24.85 2.36 -13.02
CA GLU A 140 24.81 1.41 -14.12
C GLU A 140 26.10 1.51 -14.96
N LYS A 141 26.70 0.35 -15.23
CA LYS A 141 27.92 0.23 -16.03
C LYS A 141 27.52 0.00 -17.48
N VAL A 142 27.87 0.93 -18.36
CA VAL A 142 27.64 0.80 -19.80
C VAL A 142 28.96 0.46 -20.47
N PHE A 143 29.07 -0.77 -20.98
CA PHE A 143 30.29 -1.25 -21.64
C PHE A 143 30.46 -0.62 -23.01
N CYS A 144 31.71 -0.28 -23.35
CA CYS A 144 32.03 0.27 -24.66
C CYS A 144 32.14 -0.86 -25.69
N GLU A 145 31.25 -0.82 -26.69
CA GLU A 145 31.23 -1.80 -27.78
C GLU A 145 32.44 -1.60 -28.71
N PRO A 146 32.93 -2.66 -29.38
CA PRO A 146 34.08 -2.55 -30.28
C PRO A 146 33.92 -1.47 -31.37
N GLY A 147 32.71 -1.29 -31.91
CA GLY A 147 32.42 -0.28 -32.93
C GLY A 147 32.40 1.17 -32.42
N GLN A 148 32.41 1.38 -31.10
CA GLN A 148 32.47 2.72 -30.50
C GLN A 148 33.91 3.17 -30.22
N LYS A 149 34.87 2.24 -30.32
CA LYS A 149 36.28 2.51 -30.03
C LYS A 149 36.97 3.19 -31.19
N ASN A 150 37.89 4.10 -30.88
CA ASN A 150 38.67 4.86 -31.86
C ASN A 150 37.80 5.66 -32.83
N ALA A 151 36.63 6.14 -32.40
CA ALA A 151 35.80 7.01 -33.21
C ALA A 151 36.56 8.29 -33.55
N GLU A 152 36.63 8.64 -34.85
CA GLU A 152 37.37 9.82 -35.33
C GLU A 152 36.69 11.14 -34.97
N ALA A 153 35.37 11.10 -34.75
CA ALA A 153 34.57 12.26 -34.38
C ALA A 153 33.46 11.88 -33.41
N CYS A 154 33.21 12.77 -32.46
CA CYS A 154 32.10 12.68 -31.51
C CYS A 154 31.25 13.95 -31.59
N ILE A 155 29.97 13.81 -31.29
CA ILE A 155 29.08 14.96 -31.18
C ILE A 155 29.54 15.88 -30.02
N ALA A 156 29.39 17.19 -30.21
CA ALA A 156 29.72 18.20 -29.21
C ALA A 156 28.64 18.33 -28.11
N LEU A 157 28.04 17.21 -27.69
CA LEU A 157 27.09 17.14 -26.59
C LEU A 157 27.85 17.09 -25.25
N TYR A 158 27.51 17.95 -24.30
CA TYR A 158 28.07 17.86 -22.95
C TYR A 158 27.13 17.05 -22.04
N LYS A 159 27.47 15.79 -21.80
CA LYS A 159 26.78 14.86 -20.88
C LYS A 159 27.84 14.00 -20.18
N PRO A 160 28.51 14.51 -19.13
CA PRO A 160 29.76 13.94 -18.62
C PRO A 160 29.60 12.51 -18.10
N VAL A 161 30.65 11.72 -18.27
CA VAL A 161 30.74 10.34 -17.80
C VAL A 161 32.10 10.06 -17.19
N CYS A 162 32.16 9.05 -16.32
CA CYS A 162 33.40 8.49 -15.81
C CYS A 162 33.73 7.21 -16.60
N GLY A 163 34.79 7.25 -17.40
CA GLY A 163 35.30 6.12 -18.17
C GLY A 163 36.28 5.29 -17.35
N TRP A 164 35.95 4.03 -17.11
CA TRP A 164 36.71 3.10 -16.29
C TRP A 164 37.64 2.24 -17.14
N PHE A 165 38.91 2.17 -16.74
CA PHE A 165 39.92 1.36 -17.43
C PHE A 165 39.85 -0.10 -17.00
N ASN A 166 40.31 -1.01 -17.87
CA ASN A 166 40.41 -2.43 -17.52
C ASN A 166 41.65 -2.68 -16.65
N PRO A 167 41.52 -3.08 -15.38
CA PRO A 167 42.66 -3.32 -14.49
C PRO A 167 43.54 -4.51 -14.92
N GLY A 168 43.03 -5.42 -15.77
CA GLY A 168 43.83 -6.50 -16.37
C GLY A 168 44.72 -6.05 -17.53
N GLN A 169 44.50 -4.85 -18.07
CA GLN A 169 45.25 -4.30 -19.21
C GLN A 169 46.01 -3.01 -18.84
N ILE A 170 45.56 -2.29 -17.81
CA ILE A 170 46.09 -0.99 -17.40
C ILE A 170 46.40 -1.04 -15.90
N GLN A 171 47.64 -0.70 -15.54
CA GLN A 171 48.05 -0.57 -14.15
C GLN A 171 47.78 0.85 -13.65
N CYS A 172 46.76 1.00 -12.82
CA CYS A 172 46.44 2.25 -12.15
C CYS A 172 47.15 2.33 -10.80
N VAL A 173 47.91 3.40 -10.58
CA VAL A 173 48.66 3.63 -9.32
C VAL A 173 47.79 4.24 -8.23
N LYS A 174 46.71 4.95 -8.62
CA LYS A 174 45.80 5.65 -7.71
C LYS A 174 44.34 5.37 -8.08
N TYR A 175 43.48 5.34 -7.07
CA TYR A 175 42.03 5.29 -7.24
C TYR A 175 41.45 6.68 -7.60
N PRO A 176 40.37 6.74 -8.42
CA PRO A 176 39.83 5.64 -9.21
C PRO A 176 40.70 5.32 -10.44
N CYS A 177 40.63 4.07 -10.90
CA CYS A 177 41.21 3.65 -12.17
C CYS A 177 40.29 4.08 -13.33
N ALA A 178 40.09 5.38 -13.45
CA ALA A 178 39.12 5.98 -14.37
C ALA A 178 39.46 7.43 -14.72
N GLN A 179 38.85 7.95 -15.79
CA GLN A 179 39.01 9.32 -16.24
C GLN A 179 37.67 9.96 -16.60
N LYS A 180 37.58 11.28 -16.47
CA LYS A 180 36.38 12.07 -16.82
C LYS A 180 36.37 12.35 -18.32
N TYR A 181 35.20 12.20 -18.95
CA TYR A 181 34.98 12.51 -20.36
C TYR A 181 33.72 13.37 -20.53
N SER A 182 33.71 14.25 -21.54
CA SER A 182 32.61 15.18 -21.80
C SER A 182 31.29 14.47 -22.15
N ASN A 183 31.37 13.31 -22.78
CA ASN A 183 30.24 12.43 -23.04
C ASN A 183 30.69 10.98 -23.28
N SER A 184 29.71 10.07 -23.40
CA SER A 184 29.92 8.64 -23.63
C SER A 184 30.69 8.32 -24.91
N CYS A 185 30.51 9.10 -25.99
CA CYS A 185 31.28 8.91 -27.22
C CYS A 185 32.76 9.16 -26.97
N PHE A 186 33.12 10.28 -26.34
CA PHE A 186 34.53 10.57 -26.04
C PHE A 186 35.14 9.54 -25.08
N ALA A 187 34.36 9.00 -24.14
CA ALA A 187 34.80 7.91 -23.28
C ALA A 187 35.09 6.64 -24.06
N CYS A 188 34.15 6.17 -24.88
CA CYS A 188 34.33 4.91 -25.61
C CYS A 188 35.29 5.03 -26.80
N ALA A 189 35.42 6.22 -27.39
CA ALA A 189 36.42 6.50 -28.43
C ALA A 189 37.85 6.31 -27.91
N ASP A 190 38.08 6.55 -26.62
CA ASP A 190 39.32 6.14 -25.95
C ASP A 190 39.35 4.62 -25.82
N GLY A 191 40.11 3.95 -26.69
CA GLY A 191 40.19 2.49 -26.76
C GLY A 191 40.64 1.80 -25.46
N LYS A 192 41.16 2.56 -24.48
CA LYS A 192 41.54 2.08 -23.14
C LYS A 192 40.36 1.94 -22.18
N VAL A 193 39.27 2.66 -22.43
CA VAL A 193 38.07 2.60 -21.58
C VAL A 193 37.34 1.29 -21.82
N SER A 194 37.03 0.59 -20.74
CA SER A 194 36.30 -0.67 -20.74
C SER A 194 34.78 -0.41 -20.69
N TYR A 195 34.36 0.48 -19.81
CA TYR A 195 32.97 0.86 -19.61
C TYR A 195 32.91 2.27 -19.03
N TYR A 196 31.75 2.91 -19.09
CA TYR A 196 31.52 4.18 -18.42
C TYR A 196 30.34 4.10 -17.45
N THR A 197 30.32 5.02 -16.49
CA THR A 197 29.17 5.30 -15.62
C THR A 197 28.77 6.76 -15.79
N GLU A 198 27.48 7.08 -15.63
CA GLU A 198 27.02 8.46 -15.75
C GLU A 198 27.60 9.38 -14.66
N GLY A 199 27.85 10.64 -15.04
CA GLY A 199 28.34 11.68 -14.15
C GLY A 199 29.84 11.62 -13.87
N GLU A 200 30.25 12.31 -12.82
CA GLU A 200 31.65 12.49 -12.43
C GLU A 200 32.29 11.20 -11.88
N CYS A 201 33.61 11.11 -12.00
CA CYS A 201 34.39 10.06 -11.35
C CYS A 201 34.44 10.26 -9.83
N PRO A 202 34.42 9.16 -9.05
CA PRO A 202 34.58 9.23 -7.60
C PRO A 202 35.95 9.80 -7.21
N ALA A 203 36.04 10.40 -6.02
CA ALA A 203 37.26 11.04 -5.51
C ALA A 203 38.20 10.05 -4.81
#